data_AF-A0A7J6NR68-F1
#
_entry.id   AF-A0A7J6NR68-F1
#
_cell.length_a   1.000
_cell.length_b   1.000
_cell.length_c   1.000
_cell.angle_alpha   90.00
_cell.angle_beta   90.00
_cell.angle_gamma   90.00
#
_symmetry.space_group_name_H-M   'P 1'
#
loop_
_entity.id
_entity.type
_entity.pdbx_description
1 polymer ?
#
loop_
_entity_poly.entity_id
_entity_poly.type
_entity_poly.pdbx_seq_one_letter_code
_entity_poly.pdbx_strand_id
1 'polypeptide(L)'
;MSVDHTYLAQLRKDLSSKSAIIPALNELSEMANDTASVEDSAFIEVCHRAFTVLNTRFSATAYWQAGLELFLNVQFTCGEAGVSLPECNEWVSRALEESDEDAKARAKERMRASVRSKPGNP
;
A
#
# COMPACT_ATOMS: atom_id res chain seq x y z
N MET A 1 -5.22 3.92 -22.98
CA MET A 1 -4.30 4.86 -23.69
C MET A 1 -2.97 4.17 -23.95
N SER A 2 -2.02 4.70 -24.73
CA SER A 2 -0.67 4.08 -24.75
C SER A 2 0.11 4.53 -23.52
N VAL A 3 0.73 3.60 -22.81
CA VAL A 3 1.54 3.89 -21.63
C VAL A 3 2.80 4.66 -22.02
N ASP A 4 3.07 5.80 -21.37
CA ASP A 4 4.31 6.56 -21.58
C ASP A 4 5.45 5.97 -20.75
N HIS A 5 6.38 5.28 -21.43
CA HIS A 5 7.51 4.60 -20.79
C HIS A 5 8.54 5.57 -20.19
N THR A 6 8.63 6.81 -20.69
CA THR A 6 9.50 7.84 -20.10
C THR A 6 8.92 8.30 -18.77
N TYR A 7 7.60 8.47 -18.72
CA TYR A 7 6.90 8.80 -17.48
C TYR A 7 7.00 7.68 -16.44
N LEU A 8 6.84 6.41 -16.86
CA LEU A 8 7.05 5.26 -15.97
C LEU A 8 8.46 5.21 -15.38
N ALA A 9 9.49 5.52 -16.17
CA ALA A 9 10.86 5.58 -15.68
C ALA A 9 11.04 6.67 -14.61
N GLN A 10 10.35 7.81 -14.75
CA GLN A 10 10.33 8.88 -13.76
C GLN A 10 9.60 8.44 -12.48
N LEU A 11 8.42 7.84 -12.58
CA LEU A 11 7.68 7.27 -11.43
C LEU A 11 8.53 6.25 -10.67
N ARG A 12 9.21 5.35 -11.39
CA ARG A 12 10.13 4.37 -10.79
C ARG A 12 11.24 5.02 -9.96
N LYS A 13 11.78 6.15 -10.43
CA LYS A 13 12.79 6.93 -9.71
C LYS A 13 12.18 7.59 -8.47
N ASP A 14 10.98 8.15 -8.60
CA ASP A 14 10.29 8.86 -7.53
C ASP A 14 9.87 7.97 -6.37
N LEU A 15 9.60 6.68 -6.62
CA LEU A 15 9.40 5.67 -5.57
C LEU A 15 10.58 5.55 -4.58
N SER A 16 11.79 5.93 -5.00
CA SER A 16 12.98 5.91 -4.11
C SER A 16 13.06 7.16 -3.23
N SER A 17 12.38 8.25 -3.59
CA SER A 17 12.40 9.52 -2.87
C SER A 17 11.35 9.56 -1.76
N LYS A 18 11.73 10.03 -0.56
CA LYS A 18 10.79 10.19 0.56
C LYS A 18 9.69 11.21 0.28
N SER A 19 9.98 12.28 -0.46
CA SER A 19 9.01 13.34 -0.76
C SER A 19 8.12 13.04 -1.96
N ALA A 20 8.59 12.18 -2.88
CA ALA A 20 7.88 11.90 -4.13
C ALA A 20 7.17 10.53 -4.15
N ILE A 21 7.45 9.65 -3.19
CA ILE A 21 6.85 8.30 -3.15
C ILE A 21 5.32 8.32 -3.09
N ILE A 22 4.69 9.15 -2.25
CA ILE A 22 3.23 9.20 -2.15
C ILE A 22 2.60 9.71 -3.46
N PRO A 23 3.03 10.85 -4.03
CA PRO A 23 2.59 11.26 -5.35
C PRO A 23 2.75 10.15 -6.41
N ALA A 24 3.91 9.49 -6.45
CA ALA A 24 4.16 8.41 -7.40
C ALA A 24 3.23 7.21 -7.22
N LEU A 25 2.91 6.83 -5.97
CA LEU A 25 1.94 5.76 -5.69
C LEU A 25 0.53 6.12 -6.16
N ASN A 26 0.12 7.38 -5.97
CA ASN A 26 -1.20 7.86 -6.41
C ASN A 26 -1.31 7.87 -7.94
N GLU A 27 -0.26 8.31 -8.64
CA GLU A 27 -0.21 8.27 -10.11
C GLU A 27 -0.28 6.84 -10.63
N LEU A 28 0.49 5.91 -10.05
CA LEU A 28 0.41 4.49 -10.40
C LEU A 28 -0.98 3.91 -10.10
N SER A 29 -1.62 4.36 -9.01
CA SER A 29 -2.96 3.94 -8.63
C SER A 29 -4.01 4.42 -9.64
N GLU A 30 -3.90 5.65 -10.13
CA GLU A 30 -4.77 6.19 -11.18
C GLU A 30 -4.58 5.41 -12.49
N MET A 31 -3.33 5.20 -12.92
CA MET A 31 -3.00 4.41 -14.11
C MET A 31 -3.51 2.96 -14.02
N ALA A 32 -3.51 2.35 -12.83
CA ALA A 32 -4.00 0.99 -12.60
C ALA A 32 -5.52 0.84 -12.83
N ASN A 33 -6.28 1.92 -12.96
CA ASN A 33 -7.70 1.84 -13.33
C ASN A 33 -7.93 1.64 -14.85
N ASP A 34 -6.88 1.74 -15.68
CA ASP A 34 -6.96 1.47 -17.12
C ASP A 34 -6.44 0.05 -17.42
N THR A 35 -7.28 -0.80 -18.00
CA THR A 35 -6.91 -2.18 -18.39
C THR A 35 -5.70 -2.18 -19.34
N ALA A 36 -5.60 -1.19 -20.23
CA ALA A 36 -4.47 -1.09 -21.15
C ALA A 36 -3.14 -0.81 -20.43
N SER A 37 -3.18 -0.17 -19.25
CA SER A 37 -1.98 0.06 -18.43
C SER A 37 -1.52 -1.22 -17.76
N VAL A 38 -2.44 -2.03 -17.22
CA VAL A 38 -2.07 -3.28 -16.51
C VAL A 38 -1.62 -4.40 -17.45
N GLU A 39 -1.95 -4.32 -18.73
CA GLU A 39 -1.43 -5.21 -19.77
C GLU A 39 0.01 -4.84 -20.19
N ASP A 40 0.46 -3.62 -19.90
CA ASP A 40 1.82 -3.17 -20.20
C ASP A 40 2.83 -3.72 -19.17
N SER A 41 3.80 -4.49 -19.65
CA SER A 41 4.80 -5.13 -18.79
C SER A 41 5.67 -4.12 -18.04
N ALA A 42 5.97 -2.96 -18.64
CA ALA A 42 6.79 -1.94 -17.99
C ALA A 42 6.02 -1.29 -16.83
N PHE A 43 4.70 -1.07 -16.98
CA PHE A 43 3.86 -0.63 -15.87
C PHE A 43 3.86 -1.65 -14.72
N ILE A 44 3.66 -2.93 -15.03
CA ILE A 44 3.68 -4.01 -14.04
C ILE A 44 5.02 -4.09 -13.31
N GLU A 45 6.16 -3.93 -14.00
CA GLU A 45 7.48 -3.85 -13.35
C GLU A 45 7.60 -2.67 -12.37
N VAL A 46 7.00 -1.52 -12.68
CA VAL A 46 7.00 -0.37 -11.77
C VAL A 46 6.10 -0.63 -10.56
N CYS A 47 4.95 -1.30 -10.73
CA CYS A 47 4.10 -1.75 -9.62
C CYS A 47 4.84 -2.74 -8.71
N HIS A 48 5.55 -3.74 -9.26
CA HIS A 48 6.41 -4.63 -8.46
C HIS A 48 7.42 -3.84 -7.62
N ARG A 49 8.06 -2.83 -8.23
CA ARG A 49 9.01 -1.97 -7.52
C ARG A 49 8.32 -1.17 -6.42
N ALA A 50 7.12 -0.65 -6.66
CA ALA A 50 6.33 0.07 -5.67
C ALA A 50 6.04 -0.80 -4.44
N PHE A 51 5.53 -2.02 -4.64
CA PHE A 51 5.26 -2.95 -3.54
C PHE A 51 6.54 -3.43 -2.84
N THR A 52 7.65 -3.60 -3.57
CA THR A 52 8.96 -3.86 -2.95
C THR A 52 9.36 -2.73 -2.00
N VAL A 53 9.25 -1.47 -2.44
CA VAL A 53 9.57 -0.31 -1.59
C VAL A 53 8.62 -0.21 -0.39
N LEU A 54 7.31 -0.40 -0.61
CA LEU A 54 6.30 -0.41 0.44
C LEU A 54 6.58 -1.50 1.49
N ASN A 55 7.00 -2.70 1.07
CA ASN A 55 7.44 -3.77 1.97
C ASN A 55 8.63 -3.36 2.85
N THR A 56 9.61 -2.60 2.32
CA THR A 56 10.73 -2.09 3.12
C THR A 56 10.33 -0.95 4.08
N ARG A 57 9.18 -0.32 3.85
CA ARG A 57 8.68 0.83 4.62
C ARG A 57 7.35 0.55 5.30
N PHE A 58 7.02 -0.74 5.50
CA PHE A 58 5.69 -1.15 5.94
C PHE A 58 5.32 -0.61 7.34
N SER A 59 6.28 -0.32 8.21
CA SER A 59 6.01 0.25 9.54
C SER A 59 5.64 1.75 9.51
N ALA A 60 5.80 2.42 8.36
CA ALA A 60 5.43 3.83 8.21
C ALA A 60 3.99 3.95 7.71
N THR A 61 3.07 4.16 8.65
CA THR A 61 1.62 4.33 8.40
C THR A 61 1.29 5.44 7.39
N ALA A 62 2.18 6.43 7.24
CA ALA A 62 2.06 7.49 6.23
C ALA A 62 1.97 6.98 4.78
N TYR A 63 2.45 5.76 4.50
CA TYR A 63 2.39 5.16 3.16
C TYR A 63 1.24 4.16 2.98
N TRP A 64 0.50 3.85 4.04
CA TRP A 64 -0.49 2.76 4.02
C TRP A 64 -1.67 3.06 3.11
N GLN A 65 -2.23 4.27 3.19
CA GLN A 65 -3.38 4.63 2.38
C GLN A 65 -3.05 4.56 0.88
N ALA A 66 -1.97 5.23 0.46
CA ALA A 66 -1.54 5.22 -0.94
C ALA A 66 -1.18 3.80 -1.44
N GLY A 67 -0.54 2.99 -0.59
CA GLY A 67 -0.26 1.58 -0.90
C GLY A 67 -1.53 0.74 -1.04
N LEU A 68 -2.55 0.99 -0.21
CA LEU A 68 -3.81 0.26 -0.22
C LEU A 68 -4.63 0.62 -1.47
N GLU A 69 -4.69 1.90 -1.82
CA GLU A 69 -5.35 2.38 -3.03
C GLU A 69 -4.72 1.74 -4.29
N LEU A 70 -3.38 1.77 -4.37
CA LEU A 70 -2.67 1.09 -5.46
C LEU A 70 -2.98 -0.41 -5.50
N PHE A 71 -2.94 -1.10 -4.34
CA PHE A 71 -3.27 -2.52 -4.28
C PHE A 71 -4.67 -2.81 -4.79
N LEU A 72 -5.68 -2.08 -4.34
CA LEU A 72 -7.07 -2.36 -4.70
C LEU A 72 -7.30 -2.17 -6.21
N ASN A 73 -6.77 -1.08 -6.79
CA ASN A 73 -6.91 -0.81 -8.22
C ASN A 73 -6.18 -1.86 -9.05
N VAL A 74 -4.96 -2.21 -8.65
CA VAL A 74 -4.17 -3.24 -9.32
C VAL A 74 -4.84 -4.62 -9.18
N GLN A 75 -5.31 -5.00 -8.00
CA GLN A 75 -5.95 -6.31 -7.78
C GLN A 75 -7.23 -6.46 -8.61
N PHE A 76 -8.04 -5.39 -8.66
CA PHE A 76 -9.28 -5.38 -9.43
C PHE A 76 -8.99 -5.49 -10.92
N THR A 77 -8.16 -4.59 -11.46
CA THR A 77 -7.92 -4.49 -12.90
C THR A 77 -6.99 -5.61 -13.42
N CYS A 78 -5.96 -6.02 -12.67
CA CYS A 78 -5.13 -7.17 -13.04
C CYS A 78 -5.90 -8.48 -12.95
N GLY A 79 -6.83 -8.61 -11.99
CA GLY A 79 -7.71 -9.77 -11.91
C GLY A 79 -8.57 -9.94 -13.16
N GLU A 80 -9.10 -8.83 -13.69
CA GLU A 80 -9.84 -8.80 -14.95
C GLU A 80 -8.94 -9.11 -16.17
N ALA A 81 -7.69 -8.64 -16.16
CA ALA A 81 -6.71 -8.85 -17.22
C ALA A 81 -5.94 -10.20 -17.15
N GLY A 82 -6.13 -11.01 -16.10
CA GLY A 82 -5.40 -12.27 -15.90
C GLY A 82 -3.93 -12.12 -15.49
N VAL A 83 -3.54 -10.96 -14.94
CA VAL A 83 -2.18 -10.64 -14.49
C VAL A 83 -2.05 -10.87 -12.98
N SER A 84 -0.88 -11.34 -12.51
CA SER A 84 -0.64 -11.64 -11.08
C SER A 84 0.56 -10.86 -10.52
N LEU A 85 0.42 -10.36 -9.28
CA LEU A 85 1.42 -9.56 -8.57
C LEU A 85 1.64 -10.08 -7.13
N PRO A 86 2.58 -11.04 -6.92
CA PRO A 86 2.79 -11.69 -5.63
C PRO A 86 3.25 -10.76 -4.49
N GLU A 87 4.14 -9.80 -4.76
CA GLU A 87 4.72 -8.87 -3.76
C GLU A 87 3.66 -7.97 -3.14
N CYS A 88 2.58 -7.74 -3.88
CA CYS A 88 1.43 -7.00 -3.41
C CYS A 88 0.69 -7.73 -2.29
N ASN A 89 0.49 -9.03 -2.45
CA ASN A 89 -0.15 -9.86 -1.43
C ASN A 89 0.67 -9.89 -0.14
N GLU A 90 2.00 -10.00 -0.26
CA GLU A 90 2.91 -9.95 0.90
C GLU A 90 2.76 -8.63 1.66
N TRP A 91 2.74 -7.50 0.94
CA TRP A 91 2.62 -6.19 1.57
C TRP A 91 1.29 -6.06 2.35
N VAL A 92 0.18 -6.50 1.75
CA VAL A 92 -1.14 -6.47 2.40
C VAL A 92 -1.18 -7.35 3.64
N SER A 93 -0.64 -8.58 3.56
CA SER A 93 -0.58 -9.48 4.73
C SER A 93 0.18 -8.82 5.89
N ARG A 94 1.33 -8.19 5.62
CA ARG A 94 2.12 -7.52 6.66
C ARG A 94 1.43 -6.28 7.22
N ALA A 95 0.76 -5.50 6.38
CA ALA A 95 -0.01 -4.32 6.82
C ALA A 95 -1.18 -4.72 7.73
N LEU A 96 -1.87 -5.82 7.41
CA LEU A 96 -2.96 -6.36 8.25
C LEU A 96 -2.44 -6.90 9.59
N GLU A 97 -1.35 -7.67 9.59
CA GLU A 97 -0.72 -8.17 10.81
C GLU A 97 -0.31 -7.05 11.77
N GLU A 98 0.32 -5.99 11.25
CA GLU A 98 0.72 -4.82 12.06
C GLU A 98 -0.52 -4.10 12.59
N SER A 99 -1.54 -3.87 11.75
CA SER A 99 -2.80 -3.24 12.18
C SER A 99 -3.47 -4.01 13.32
N ASP A 100 -3.43 -5.35 13.27
CA ASP A 100 -3.98 -6.21 14.31
C ASP A 100 -3.20 -6.11 15.62
N GLU A 101 -1.87 -6.12 15.59
CA GLU A 101 -1.06 -5.93 16.81
C GLU A 101 -1.25 -4.53 17.41
N ASP A 102 -1.35 -3.51 16.56
CA ASP A 102 -1.60 -2.13 16.96
C ASP A 102 -3.01 -1.95 17.55
N ALA A 103 -4.01 -2.62 16.96
CA ALA A 103 -5.38 -2.68 17.48
C ALA A 103 -5.44 -3.42 18.83
N LYS A 104 -4.72 -4.54 18.98
CA LYS A 104 -4.59 -5.28 20.24
C LYS A 104 -3.89 -4.43 21.31
N ALA A 105 -2.84 -3.70 20.96
CA ALA A 105 -2.13 -2.80 21.87
C ALA A 105 -3.06 -1.69 22.38
N ARG A 106 -3.77 -1.01 21.47
CA ARG A 106 -4.75 0.03 21.81
C ARG A 106 -5.91 -0.51 22.66
N ALA A 107 -6.40 -1.71 22.37
CA ALA A 107 -7.46 -2.35 23.16
C ALA A 107 -6.99 -2.67 24.60
N LYS A 108 -5.76 -3.18 24.74
CA LYS A 108 -5.14 -3.43 26.07
C LYS A 108 -4.95 -2.14 26.85
N GLU A 109 -4.50 -1.05 26.22
CA GLU A 109 -4.40 0.26 26.86
C GLU A 109 -5.75 0.80 27.33
N ARG A 110 -6.78 0.70 26.50
CA ARG A 110 -8.15 1.10 26.88
C ARG A 110 -8.68 0.30 28.07
N MET A 111 -8.46 -1.02 28.10
CA MET A 111 -8.79 -1.86 29.26
C MET A 111 -8.04 -1.41 30.52
N ARG A 112 -6.73 -1.17 30.43
CA ARG A 112 -5.92 -0.70 31.57
C ARG A 112 -6.39 0.66 32.09
N ALA A 113 -6.70 1.59 31.20
CA ALA A 113 -7.25 2.90 31.56
C ALA A 113 -8.62 2.75 32.25
N SER A 114 -9.51 1.90 31.71
CA SER A 114 -10.83 1.64 32.31
C SER A 114 -10.77 0.97 33.68
N VAL A 115 -9.77 0.11 33.94
CA VAL A 115 -9.56 -0.52 35.25
C VAL A 115 -9.04 0.49 36.27
N ARG A 116 -8.19 1.43 35.85
CA ARG A 116 -7.60 2.47 36.72
C ARG A 116 -8.61 3.56 37.11
N SER A 117 -9.71 3.69 36.38
CA SER A 117 -10.76 4.70 36.60
C SER A 117 -11.93 4.23 37.48
N LYS A 118 -11.93 3.01 38.04
CA LYS A 118 -12.90 2.67 39.10
C LYS A 118 -12.47 3.36 40.39
N PRO A 119 -13.22 4.35 40.91
CA PRO A 119 -13.02 4.78 42.28
C PRO A 119 -13.38 3.58 43.16
N GLY A 120 -12.46 3.18 44.03
CA GLY A 120 -12.81 2.29 45.14
C GLY A 120 -13.96 2.95 45.89
N ASN A 121 -15.15 2.36 45.79
CA ASN A 121 -16.27 2.81 46.59
C ASN A 121 -15.94 2.43 48.04
N PRO A 122 -15.96 3.38 48.99
CA PRO A 122 -15.58 3.15 50.38
C PRO A 122 -16.49 2.15 51.09
#